data_AF-G5IYS5-F1
#
_entry.id   AF-G5IYS5-F1
#
_cell.length_a   1.000
_cell.length_b   1.000
_cell.length_c   1.000
_cell.angle_alpha   90.00
_cell.angle_beta   90.00
_cell.angle_gamma   90.00
#
_symmetry.space_group_name_H-M   'P 1'
#
loop_
_entity.id
_entity.type
_entity.pdbx_description
1 polymer ?
#
loop_
_entity_poly.entity_id
_entity_poly.type
_entity_poly.pdbx_seq_one_letter_code
_entity_poly.pdbx_strand_id
1 'polypeptide(L)'
;MATIVNSFGSTYRQKGAKMLITETGEIVGTLSGGCVENDIFQYTKQISDEPLLISYDATSEEDLIWGFGLGCNGAVQILLEKLDYSWKLSPLNLINECLT
;
A
#
# COMPACT_ATOMS: atom_id res chain seq x y z
N MET A 1 -5.70 -1.02 -5.02
CA MET A 1 -5.17 0.17 -4.31
C MET A 1 -4.58 -0.28 -2.99
N ALA A 2 -3.37 0.17 -2.66
CA ALA A 2 -2.75 -0.03 -1.37
C ALA A 2 -2.75 1.28 -0.58
N THR A 3 -3.13 1.25 0.69
CA THR A 3 -3.19 2.43 1.57
C THR A 3 -2.51 2.12 2.90
N ILE A 4 -1.60 2.98 3.35
CA ILE A 4 -1.11 2.90 4.75
C ILE A 4 -2.25 3.34 5.67
N VAL A 5 -2.83 2.39 6.40
CA VAL A 5 -3.92 2.64 7.35
C VAL A 5 -3.41 2.85 8.77
N ASN A 6 -2.19 2.38 9.06
CA ASN A 6 -1.53 2.59 10.34
C ASN A 6 0.00 2.68 10.15
N SER A 7 0.64 3.47 11.00
CA SER A 7 2.10 3.61 11.06
C SER A 7 2.56 3.71 12.51
N PHE A 8 3.70 3.07 12.81
CA PHE A 8 4.32 3.05 14.13
C PHE A 8 5.79 3.45 14.02
N GLY A 9 6.26 4.27 14.96
CA GLY A 9 7.63 4.77 14.93
C GLY A 9 7.91 5.65 13.71
N SER A 10 9.16 5.64 13.25
CA SER A 10 9.57 6.42 12.08
C SER A 10 9.35 5.59 10.83
N THR A 11 8.61 6.12 9.86
CA THR A 11 8.31 5.47 8.57
C THR A 11 8.43 6.48 7.44
N TYR A 12 8.86 6.04 6.25
CA TYR A 12 9.10 6.92 5.10
C TYR A 12 7.83 7.68 4.65
N ARG A 13 6.70 6.96 4.57
CA ARG A 13 5.37 7.56 4.44
C ARG A 13 4.53 7.22 5.66
N GLN A 14 3.67 8.17 6.01
CA GLN A 14 2.74 8.06 7.12
C GLN A 14 1.37 7.56 6.65
N LYS A 15 0.50 7.27 7.63
CA LYS A 15 -0.92 6.97 7.40
C LYS A 15 -1.56 7.90 6.37
N GLY A 16 -2.32 7.32 5.46
CA GLY A 16 -3.01 8.01 4.38
C GLY A 16 -2.26 8.01 3.05
N ALA A 17 -0.97 7.66 3.02
CA ALA A 17 -0.26 7.45 1.77
C ALA A 17 -0.90 6.30 0.97
N LYS A 18 -1.00 6.49 -0.35
CA LYS A 18 -1.70 5.60 -1.27
C LYS A 18 -0.83 5.26 -2.46
N MET A 19 -1.03 4.04 -2.96
CA MET A 19 -0.43 3.53 -4.19
C MET A 19 -1.50 2.82 -5.02
N LEU A 20 -1.55 3.15 -6.30
CA LEU A 20 -2.40 2.50 -7.29
C LEU A 20 -1.57 1.52 -8.10
N ILE A 21 -2.18 0.40 -8.43
CA ILE A 21 -1.59 -0.69 -9.19
C ILE A 21 -2.64 -1.07 -10.23
N THR A 22 -2.28 -0.98 -11.51
CA THR A 22 -3.15 -1.38 -12.61
C THR A 22 -3.05 -2.88 -12.86
N GLU A 23 -4.01 -3.44 -13.61
CA GLU A 23 -3.97 -4.84 -14.04
C GLU A 23 -2.76 -5.16 -14.94
N THR A 24 -2.24 -4.15 -15.65
CA THR A 24 -1.03 -4.26 -16.48
C THR A 24 0.26 -4.17 -15.66
N GLY A 25 0.16 -3.92 -14.35
CA GLY A 25 1.30 -3.81 -13.43
C GLY A 25 1.95 -2.43 -13.37
N GLU A 26 1.31 -1.40 -13.94
CA GLU A 26 1.77 -0.02 -13.75
C GLU A 26 1.47 0.43 -12.31
N ILE A 27 2.44 1.11 -11.70
CA ILE A 27 2.37 1.59 -10.32
C ILE A 27 2.39 3.11 -10.30
N VAL A 28 1.45 3.72 -9.57
CA VAL A 28 1.38 5.16 -9.34
C VAL A 28 1.34 5.45 -7.84
N GLY A 29 2.24 6.29 -7.36
CA GLY A 29 2.44 6.56 -5.94
C GLY A 29 3.54 5.69 -5.32
N THR A 30 3.83 5.91 -4.05
CA THR A 30 4.87 5.18 -3.30
C THR A 30 4.49 5.12 -1.82
N LEU A 31 4.85 4.01 -1.17
CA LEU A 31 4.58 3.75 0.25
C LEU A 31 5.87 3.76 1.06
N SER A 32 6.93 3.12 0.59
CA SER A 32 8.23 3.11 1.28
C SER A 32 9.42 3.53 0.42
N GLY A 33 9.28 3.47 -0.92
CA GLY A 33 10.37 3.75 -1.85
C GLY A 33 11.39 2.62 -1.94
N GLY A 34 10.98 1.38 -1.59
CA GLY A 34 11.86 0.22 -1.46
C GLY A 34 11.21 -1.07 -1.97
N CYS A 35 11.47 -2.19 -1.30
CA CYS A 35 11.00 -3.52 -1.75
C CYS A 35 9.50 -3.75 -1.53
N VAL A 36 8.86 -2.95 -0.68
CA VAL A 36 7.45 -3.09 -0.29
C VAL A 36 6.52 -2.96 -1.50
N GLU A 37 6.79 -2.02 -2.41
CA GLU A 37 5.95 -1.80 -3.59
C GLU A 37 5.88 -3.04 -4.50
N ASN A 38 7.02 -3.72 -4.71
CA ASN A 38 7.07 -4.93 -5.53
C ASN A 38 6.43 -6.14 -4.83
N ASP A 39 6.55 -6.24 -3.51
CA ASP A 39 5.94 -7.31 -2.73
C ASP A 39 4.40 -7.19 -2.74
N ILE A 40 3.87 -5.97 -2.52
CA ILE A 40 2.44 -5.68 -2.66
C ILE A 40 1.93 -6.05 -4.06
N PHE A 41 2.70 -5.80 -5.12
CA PHE A 41 2.33 -6.22 -6.47
C PHE A 41 2.23 -7.74 -6.63
N GLN A 42 2.96 -8.54 -5.85
CA GLN A 42 2.74 -9.99 -5.86
C GLN A 42 1.43 -10.37 -5.16
N TYR A 43 1.08 -9.70 -4.06
CA TYR A 43 -0.21 -9.89 -3.40
C TYR A 43 -1.39 -9.55 -4.32
N THR A 44 -1.28 -8.53 -5.18
CA THR A 44 -2.37 -8.19 -6.12
C THR A 44 -2.69 -9.29 -7.11
N LYS A 45 -1.75 -10.19 -7.40
CA LYS A 45 -1.99 -11.33 -8.30
C LYS A 45 -2.84 -12.44 -7.66
N GLN A 46 -2.95 -12.42 -6.33
CA GLN A 46 -3.58 -13.49 -5.55
C GLN A 46 -4.80 -12.99 -4.75
N ILE A 47 -5.03 -11.68 -4.69
CA ILE A 47 -6.12 -11.10 -3.91
C ILE A 47 -7.49 -11.44 -4.51
N SER A 48 -8.41 -11.88 -3.65
CA SER A 48 -9.83 -12.04 -3.98
C SER A 48 -10.54 -10.68 -4.02
N ASP A 49 -11.87 -10.65 -3.97
CA ASP A 49 -12.61 -9.39 -3.85
C ASP A 49 -12.63 -8.85 -2.40
N GLU A 50 -12.17 -9.65 -1.44
CA GLU A 50 -12.03 -9.24 -0.04
C GLU A 50 -10.75 -8.42 0.17
N PRO A 51 -10.81 -7.32 0.94
CA PRO A 51 -9.62 -6.54 1.28
C PRO A 51 -8.63 -7.36 2.13
N LEU A 52 -7.33 -7.10 1.91
CA LEU A 52 -6.24 -7.74 2.64
C LEU A 52 -5.47 -6.71 3.47
N LEU A 53 -5.23 -7.00 4.76
CA LEU A 53 -4.37 -6.19 5.61
C LEU A 53 -2.97 -6.83 5.70
N ILE A 54 -1.95 -6.10 5.28
CA ILE A 54 -0.56 -6.54 5.23
C ILE A 54 0.24 -5.71 6.24
N SER A 55 1.11 -6.33 7.03
CA SER A 55 1.97 -5.64 8.01
C SER A 55 3.43 -5.81 7.63
N TYR A 56 4.19 -4.71 7.69
CA TYR A 56 5.64 -4.70 7.52
C TYR A 56 6.29 -4.06 8.75
N ASP A 57 7.33 -4.68 9.29
CA ASP A 57 7.99 -4.21 10.52
C ASP A 57 9.52 -4.24 10.38
N ALA A 58 10.08 -3.08 10.02
CA ALA A 58 11.53 -2.92 9.91
C ALA A 58 12.27 -2.89 11.26
N THR A 59 11.58 -3.09 12.38
CA THR A 59 12.19 -3.26 13.70
C THR A 59 12.44 -4.74 14.05
N SER A 60 11.89 -5.67 13.26
CA SER A 60 12.03 -7.10 13.51
C SER A 60 13.35 -7.68 12.97
N GLU A 61 13.93 -8.67 13.67
CA GLU A 61 15.16 -9.37 13.26
C GLU A 61 15.00 -10.17 11.95
N GLU A 62 13.78 -10.57 11.61
CA GLU A 62 13.45 -11.30 10.38
C GLU A 62 13.42 -10.39 9.14
N ASP A 63 12.88 -9.16 9.28
CA ASP A 63 12.86 -8.16 8.20
C ASP A 63 14.21 -7.45 7.99
N LEU A 64 15.13 -7.53 8.98
CA LEU A 64 16.53 -7.11 8.82
C LEU A 64 17.28 -7.94 7.76
N ILE A 65 16.85 -9.19 7.50
CA ILE A 65 17.45 -10.09 6.51
C ILE A 65 16.89 -9.84 5.10
N TRP A 66 15.59 -9.53 5.00
CA TRP A 66 14.92 -9.24 3.71
C TRP A 66 15.05 -7.79 3.26
N GLY A 67 15.54 -6.91 4.14
CA GLY A 67 15.96 -5.56 3.77
C GLY A 67 14.85 -4.82 3.04
N PHE A 68 13.64 -4.78 3.62
CA PHE A 68 12.52 -4.04 3.02
C PHE A 68 12.78 -2.55 2.83
N GLY A 69 13.94 -2.05 3.28
CA GLY A 69 14.43 -0.73 2.92
C GLY A 69 13.50 0.36 3.41
N LEU A 70 12.70 0.10 4.46
CA LEU A 70 11.84 1.11 5.07
C LEU A 70 12.66 2.33 5.54
N GLY A 71 13.99 2.16 5.68
CA GLY A 71 14.96 3.22 5.94
C GLY A 71 14.79 3.90 7.30
N CYS A 72 13.76 3.51 8.04
CA CYS A 72 13.26 4.15 9.23
C CYS A 72 12.84 3.04 10.19
N ASN A 73 13.25 3.15 11.45
CA ASN A 73 12.98 2.20 12.52
C ASN A 73 11.50 2.25 12.93
N GLY A 74 10.63 1.61 12.13
CA GLY A 74 9.19 1.64 12.32
C GLY A 74 8.45 0.57 11.50
N ALA A 75 7.14 0.55 11.65
CA ALA A 75 6.26 -0.44 11.07
C ALA A 75 5.03 0.21 10.42
N VAL A 76 4.46 -0.44 9.42
CA VAL A 76 3.24 0.02 8.74
C VAL A 76 2.25 -1.12 8.56
N GLN A 77 0.97 -0.77 8.58
CA GLN A 77 -0.11 -1.65 8.15
C GLN A 77 -0.75 -1.06 6.89
N ILE A 78 -0.83 -1.90 5.86
CA ILE A 78 -1.26 -1.54 4.52
C ILE A 78 -2.52 -2.31 4.19
N LEU A 79 -3.60 -1.57 3.93
CA LEU A 79 -4.83 -2.13 3.39
C LEU A 79 -4.71 -2.20 1.87
N LEU A 80 -4.81 -3.41 1.33
CA LEU A 80 -4.89 -3.69 -0.09
C LEU A 80 -6.34 -4.02 -0.45
N GLU A 81 -6.91 -3.22 -1.34
CA GLU A 81 -8.32 -3.33 -1.75
C GLU A 81 -8.44 -3.22 -3.28
N LYS A 82 -9.32 -4.01 -3.88
CA LYS A 82 -9.70 -3.81 -5.29
C LYS A 82 -10.59 -2.57 -5.38
N LEU A 83 -10.40 -1.80 -6.46
CA LEU A 83 -11.21 -0.62 -6.70
C LEU A 83 -12.44 -1.03 -7.49
N ASP A 84 -13.61 -0.89 -6.87
CA ASP A 84 -14.89 -1.02 -7.54
C ASP A 84 -15.36 0.36 -8.01
N TYR A 85 -15.55 0.50 -9.32
CA TYR A 85 -16.01 1.73 -9.97
C TYR A 85 -17.54 1.86 -9.98
N SER A 86 -18.27 0.77 -9.74
CA SER A 86 -19.73 0.75 -9.71
C SER A 86 -20.29 1.43 -8.46
N TRP A 87 -19.48 1.58 -7.41
CA TRP A 87 -19.88 2.24 -6.18
C TRP A 87 -19.78 3.76 -6.31
N LYS A 88 -20.89 4.44 -5.99
CA LYS A 88 -20.99 5.90 -6.05
C LYS A 88 -19.93 6.61 -5.18
N LEU A 89 -19.54 6.01 -4.07
CA LEU A 89 -18.50 6.52 -3.15
C LEU A 89 -17.12 5.88 -3.40
N SER A 90 -16.89 5.32 -4.59
CA SER A 90 -15.55 4.84 -4.98
C SER A 90 -14.52 5.97 -4.77
N PRO A 91 -13.38 5.71 -4.12
CA PRO A 91 -12.35 6.73 -3.89
C PRO A 91 -11.91 7.42 -5.19
N LEU A 92 -11.87 6.69 -6.31
CA LEU A 92 -11.52 7.27 -7.61
C LEU A 92 -12.61 8.17 -8.18
N ASN A 93 -13.89 7.82 -8.00
CA ASN A 93 -15.00 8.67 -8.42
C ASN A 93 -14.96 10.00 -7.65
N LEU A 94 -14.74 9.94 -6.33
CA LEU A 94 -14.60 11.13 -5.49
C LEU A 94 -13.40 12.00 -5.89
N ILE A 95 -12.24 11.39 -6.14
CA ILE A 95 -11.05 12.13 -6.60
C ILE A 95 -11.32 12.79 -7.96
N ASN A 96 -11.96 12.08 -8.89
CA ASN A 96 -12.29 12.60 -10.21
C ASN A 96 -13.25 13.80 -10.11
N GLU A 97 -14.29 13.72 -9.27
CA GLU A 97 -15.21 14.85 -9.01
C GLU A 97 -14.50 16.05 -8.40
N CYS A 98 -13.45 15.86 -7.60
CA CYS A 98 -12.71 16.94 -6.95
C CYS A 98 -11.68 17.62 -7.88
N LEU A 99 -11.29 16.98 -8.98
CA LEU A 99 -10.30 17.48 -9.93
C LEU A 99 -10.93 18.24 -11.12
N THR A 100 -12.25 18.17 -11.26
CA THR A 100 -13.06 18.88 -12.28
C THR A 100 -13.85 20.03 -11.65
#